data_AF-A0A944QJC5-F1
#
_entry.id   AF-A0A944QJC5-F1
#
_cell.length_a   1.000
_cell.length_b   1.000
_cell.length_c   1.000
_cell.angle_alpha   90.00
_cell.angle_beta   90.00
_cell.angle_gamma   90.00
#
_symmetry.space_group_name_H-M   'P 1'
#
loop_
_entity.id
_entity.type
_entity.pdbx_description
1 polymer ?
#
loop_
_entity_poly.entity_id
_entity_poly.type
_entity_poly.pdbx_seq_one_letter_code
_entity_poly.pdbx_strand_id
1 'polypeptide(L)'
;MDALGGEIPADDVKRVWDHAVRARWDSEPVWFHGDVAGNLLTRDGGLSAVIDFGCSGVGGPACDMVIAWTFFDSSARRVFRKTLGVDQATWSRGRGWALWKG
;
A
#
# COMPACT_ATOMS: atom_id res chain seq x y z
N MET A 1 16.49 11.45 9.90
CA MET A 1 15.37 10.58 10.32
C MET A 1 15.38 10.53 11.84
N ASP A 2 15.39 11.68 12.50
CA ASP A 2 15.82 11.77 13.92
C ASP A 2 14.69 12.23 14.85
N ALA A 3 13.44 12.03 14.44
CA ALA A 3 12.28 12.39 15.25
C ALA A 3 11.14 11.35 15.18
N LEU A 4 11.49 10.07 15.09
CA LEU A 4 10.58 9.00 15.51
C LEU A 4 10.84 8.78 17.00
N GLY A 5 9.95 9.28 17.85
CA GLY A 5 10.01 9.06 19.30
C GLY A 5 10.23 7.58 19.61
N GLY A 6 10.97 7.29 20.69
CA GLY A 6 11.61 6.00 20.98
C GLY A 6 10.74 4.74 21.13
N GLU A 7 9.53 4.72 20.58
CA GLU A 7 8.61 3.58 20.53
C GLU A 7 8.69 2.80 19.21
N ILE A 8 9.22 3.40 18.13
CA ILE A 8 9.31 2.75 16.83
C ILE A 8 10.78 2.39 16.54
N PRO A 9 11.13 1.10 16.36
CA PRO A 9 12.50 0.70 16.05
C PRO A 9 12.98 1.34 14.73
N ALA A 10 13.80 2.38 14.84
CA ALA A 10 14.24 3.19 13.70
C ALA A 10 14.92 2.34 12.61
N ASP A 11 15.67 1.30 13.02
CA ASP A 11 16.33 0.38 12.09
C ASP A 11 15.35 -0.47 11.27
N ASP A 12 14.21 -0.86 11.85
CA ASP A 12 13.18 -1.61 11.13
C ASP A 12 12.46 -0.72 10.13
N VAL A 13 12.12 0.52 10.53
CA VAL A 13 11.52 1.52 9.63
C VAL A 13 12.46 1.84 8.47
N LYS A 14 13.74 2.11 8.78
CA LYS A 14 14.76 2.38 7.77
C LYS A 14 14.92 1.22 6.81
N ARG A 15 14.93 -0.03 7.31
CA ARG A 15 15.01 -1.22 6.45
C ARG A 15 13.83 -1.31 5.49
N VAL A 16 12.61 -1.09 5.98
CA VAL A 16 11.40 -1.08 5.14
C VAL A 16 11.49 0.03 4.09
N TRP A 17 11.90 1.23 4.49
CA TRP A 17 12.11 2.36 3.59
C TRP A 17 13.15 2.05 2.51
N ASP A 18 14.31 1.55 2.89
CA ASP A 18 15.41 1.19 1.98
C ASP A 18 14.98 0.14 0.95
N HIS A 19 14.21 -0.87 1.37
CA HIS A 19 13.63 -1.84 0.44
C HIS A 19 12.61 -1.21 -0.51
N ALA A 20 11.79 -0.27 -0.02
CA ALA A 20 10.78 0.38 -0.83
C ALA A 20 11.40 1.27 -1.92
N VAL A 21 12.38 2.11 -1.57
CA VAL A 21 13.00 3.05 -2.53
C VAL A 21 13.88 2.35 -3.57
N ARG A 22 14.41 1.16 -3.26
CA ARG A 22 15.20 0.34 -4.19
C ARG A 22 14.35 -0.51 -5.14
N ALA A 23 13.13 -0.83 -4.74
CA ALA A 23 12.23 -1.65 -5.55
C ALA A 23 11.72 -0.86 -6.78
N ARG A 24 11.68 -1.51 -7.93
CA ARG A 24 11.25 -0.93 -9.20
C ARG A 24 9.97 -1.58 -9.70
N TRP A 25 9.23 -0.82 -10.51
CA TRP A 25 8.12 -1.34 -11.29
C TRP A 25 8.60 -1.41 -12.73
N ASP A 26 8.84 -2.63 -13.22
CA ASP A 26 9.42 -2.89 -14.53
C ASP A 26 8.38 -3.54 -15.49
N SER A 27 7.10 -3.45 -15.14
CA SER A 27 5.98 -3.96 -15.94
C SER A 27 5.21 -2.82 -16.60
N GLU A 28 4.29 -3.17 -17.50
CA GLU A 28 3.43 -2.17 -18.16
C GLU A 28 2.71 -1.29 -17.13
N PRO A 29 2.63 0.03 -17.35
CA PRO A 29 1.84 0.92 -16.51
C PRO A 29 0.39 0.45 -16.43
N VAL A 30 -0.18 0.45 -15.22
CA VAL A 30 -1.57 0.10 -14.98
C VAL A 30 -2.32 1.28 -14.40
N TRP A 31 -3.64 1.26 -14.54
CA TRP A 31 -4.48 2.22 -13.84
C TRP A 31 -4.42 1.96 -12.32
N PHE A 32 -4.32 3.02 -11.55
CA PHE A 32 -4.39 3.01 -10.09
C PHE A 32 -5.34 4.09 -9.59
N HIS A 33 -5.90 3.89 -8.40
CA HIS A 33 -6.78 4.86 -7.74
C HIS A 33 -6.01 6.00 -7.07
N GLY A 34 -4.90 5.69 -6.41
CA GLY A 34 -3.99 6.64 -5.75
C GLY A 34 -4.39 7.01 -4.32
N ASP A 35 -5.65 6.74 -3.95
CA ASP A 35 -6.17 6.97 -2.60
C ASP A 35 -7.27 5.98 -2.21
N VAL A 36 -7.09 4.71 -2.57
CA VAL A 36 -8.13 3.68 -2.36
C VAL A 36 -8.46 3.42 -0.88
N ALA A 37 -7.53 3.70 0.03
CA ALA A 37 -7.68 3.43 1.45
C ALA A 37 -8.67 4.40 2.10
N GLY A 38 -9.93 3.97 2.21
CA GLY A 38 -11.04 4.78 2.76
C GLY A 38 -12.09 5.18 1.74
N ASN A 39 -11.81 4.95 0.44
CA ASN A 39 -12.70 5.31 -0.67
C ASN A 39 -13.46 4.11 -1.26
N LEU A 40 -13.56 3.02 -0.48
CA LEU A 40 -14.34 1.83 -0.78
C LEU A 40 -15.61 1.80 0.07
N LEU A 41 -16.78 1.93 -0.55
CA LEU A 41 -18.06 1.80 0.14
C LEU A 41 -18.50 0.33 0.10
N THR A 42 -18.97 -0.18 1.24
CA THR A 42 -19.49 -1.54 1.34
C THR A 42 -20.96 -1.53 1.73
N ARG A 43 -21.71 -2.52 1.26
CA ARG A 43 -23.11 -2.75 1.61
C ARG A 43 -23.37 -4.25 1.62
N ASP A 44 -24.01 -4.74 2.67
CA ASP A 44 -24.40 -6.15 2.82
C ASP A 44 -23.22 -7.14 2.63
N GLY A 45 -22.03 -6.75 3.09
CA GLY A 45 -20.81 -7.57 3.00
C GLY A 45 -20.09 -7.52 1.64
N GLY A 46 -20.62 -6.78 0.66
CA GLY A 46 -20.00 -6.58 -0.66
C GLY A 46 -19.50 -5.15 -0.88
N LEU A 47 -18.59 -4.97 -1.84
CA LEU A 47 -18.22 -3.65 -2.35
C LEU A 47 -19.40 -3.07 -3.14
N SER A 48 -19.85 -1.87 -2.79
CA SER A 48 -20.98 -1.20 -3.43
C SER A 48 -20.56 -0.03 -4.31
N ALA A 49 -19.48 0.67 -3.96
CA ALA A 49 -18.93 1.75 -4.77
C ALA A 49 -17.45 2.02 -4.47
N VAL A 50 -16.79 2.66 -5.44
CA VAL A 50 -15.47 3.28 -5.30
C VAL A 50 -15.64 4.75 -5.61
N ILE A 51 -15.12 5.63 -4.77
CA ILE A 51 -15.33 7.08 -4.86
C ILE A 51 -13.99 7.83 -4.89
N ASP A 52 -14.04 9.14 -5.14
CA ASP A 52 -12.87 10.03 -5.09
C ASP A 52 -11.66 9.60 -5.95
N PHE A 53 -11.82 9.77 -7.26
CA PHE A 53 -10.79 9.45 -8.25
C PHE A 53 -9.81 10.60 -8.52
N GLY A 54 -9.75 11.62 -7.65
CA GLY A 54 -8.93 12.82 -7.86
C GLY A 54 -7.43 12.53 -7.96
N CYS A 55 -6.96 11.44 -7.36
CA CYS A 55 -5.56 11.00 -7.39
C CYS A 55 -5.29 9.85 -8.38
N SER A 56 -6.26 9.47 -9.20
CA SER A 56 -6.11 8.32 -10.10
C SER A 56 -5.19 8.63 -11.27
N GLY A 57 -4.50 7.60 -11.75
CA GLY A 57 -3.49 7.75 -12.80
C GLY A 57 -3.06 6.42 -13.41
N VAL A 58 -2.05 6.48 -14.28
CA VAL A 58 -1.47 5.31 -14.94
C VAL A 58 0.01 5.21 -14.57
N GLY A 59 0.43 4.06 -14.05
CA GLY A 59 1.79 3.85 -13.52
C GLY A 59 1.92 2.57 -12.71
N GLY A 60 2.84 2.56 -11.75
CA GLY A 60 3.00 1.42 -10.83
C GLY A 60 1.92 1.43 -9.73
N PRO A 61 1.27 0.30 -9.42
CA PRO A 61 0.07 0.26 -8.56
C PRO A 61 0.38 0.28 -7.05
N ALA A 62 1.63 0.52 -6.67
CA ALA A 62 2.08 0.32 -5.30
C ALA A 62 1.39 1.24 -4.27
N CYS A 63 0.94 2.43 -4.67
CA CYS A 63 0.21 3.35 -3.79
C CYS A 63 -1.13 2.76 -3.31
N ASP A 64 -1.79 1.94 -4.13
CA ASP A 64 -3.07 1.31 -3.76
C ASP A 64 -2.89 0.16 -2.76
N MET A 65 -1.65 -0.29 -2.51
CA MET A 65 -1.37 -1.34 -1.52
C MET A 65 -1.44 -0.84 -0.08
N VAL A 66 -1.51 0.49 0.15
CA VAL A 66 -1.57 1.09 1.50
C VAL A 66 -2.72 0.51 2.33
N ILE A 67 -3.86 0.21 1.70
CA ILE A 67 -5.03 -0.41 2.33
C ILE A 67 -4.68 -1.63 3.19
N ALA A 68 -3.65 -2.38 2.79
CA ALA A 68 -3.24 -3.60 3.45
C ALA A 68 -2.61 -3.35 4.83
N TRP A 69 -2.07 -2.16 5.09
CA TRP A 69 -1.57 -1.74 6.40
C TRP A 69 -2.54 -0.83 7.16
N THR A 70 -3.45 -0.16 6.45
CA THR A 70 -4.47 0.69 7.07
C THR A 70 -5.60 -0.13 7.71
N PHE A 71 -6.09 -1.19 7.06
CA PHE A 71 -7.30 -1.90 7.52
C PHE A 71 -7.10 -3.38 7.85
N PHE A 72 -6.05 -4.02 7.34
CA PHE A 72 -5.88 -5.48 7.49
C PHE A 72 -4.87 -5.85 8.56
N ASP A 73 -5.24 -6.84 9.37
CA ASP A 73 -4.31 -7.58 10.22
C ASP A 73 -3.34 -8.44 9.38
N SER A 74 -2.40 -9.12 10.05
CA SER A 74 -1.38 -9.93 9.38
C SER A 74 -1.95 -11.08 8.54
N SER A 75 -3.08 -11.66 8.94
CA SER A 75 -3.72 -12.79 8.27
C SER A 75 -4.46 -12.32 7.02
N ALA A 76 -5.28 -11.29 7.15
CA ALA A 76 -6.02 -10.67 6.05
C ALA A 76 -5.07 -10.07 5.02
N ARG A 77 -3.97 -9.43 5.47
CA ARG A 77 -2.91 -8.89 4.60
C ARG A 77 -2.26 -9.96 3.74
N ARG A 78 -2.01 -11.15 4.29
CA ARG A 78 -1.45 -12.29 3.54
C ARG A 78 -2.45 -12.83 2.51
N VAL A 79 -3.74 -12.93 2.86
CA VAL A 79 -4.80 -13.33 1.92
C VAL A 79 -4.90 -12.30 0.80
N PHE A 80 -5.01 -11.01 1.12
CA PHE A 80 -5.07 -9.91 0.17
C PHE A 80 -3.93 -9.95 -0.85
N ARG A 81 -2.67 -10.04 -0.36
CA ARG A 81 -1.49 -10.11 -1.23
C ARG A 81 -1.57 -11.31 -2.18
N LYS A 82 -1.95 -12.48 -1.67
CA LYS A 82 -2.05 -13.72 -2.46
C LYS A 82 -3.15 -13.61 -3.50
N THR A 83 -4.33 -13.13 -3.12
CA THR A 83 -5.50 -13.00 -4.01
C THR A 83 -5.22 -12.06 -5.18
N LEU A 84 -4.51 -10.95 -4.92
CA LEU A 84 -4.15 -9.99 -5.98
C LEU A 84 -2.88 -10.38 -6.76
N GLY A 85 -2.18 -11.46 -6.39
CA GLY A 85 -0.95 -11.87 -7.05
C GLY A 85 0.17 -10.83 -6.96
N VAL A 86 0.20 -10.02 -5.90
CA VAL A 86 1.12 -8.87 -5.80
C VAL A 86 2.55 -9.32 -5.59
N ASP A 87 3.40 -8.95 -6.55
CA ASP A 87 4.82 -9.27 -6.55
C ASP A 87 5.58 -8.63 -5.37
N GLN A 88 6.81 -9.07 -5.13
CA GLN A 88 7.61 -8.62 -4.00
C GLN A 88 8.05 -7.15 -4.11
N ALA A 89 8.29 -6.63 -5.30
CA ALA A 89 8.71 -5.26 -5.53
C ALA A 89 7.57 -4.28 -5.26
N THR A 90 6.40 -4.53 -5.85
CA THR A 90 5.14 -3.80 -5.63
C THR A 90 4.75 -3.84 -4.15
N TRP A 91 4.84 -5.00 -3.50
CA TRP A 91 4.59 -5.14 -2.07
C TRP A 91 5.56 -4.33 -1.19
N SER A 92 6.85 -4.29 -1.57
CA SER A 92 7.86 -3.52 -0.84
C SER A 92 7.63 -2.02 -0.98
N ARG A 93 7.29 -1.54 -2.19
CA ARG A 93 6.89 -0.14 -2.40
C ARG A 93 5.61 0.20 -1.64
N GLY A 94 4.62 -0.69 -1.60
CA GLY A 94 3.38 -0.53 -0.83
C GLY A 94 3.65 -0.30 0.67
N ARG A 95 4.61 -1.03 1.26
CA ARG A 95 5.05 -0.76 2.63
C ARG A 95 5.65 0.63 2.80
N GLY A 96 6.47 1.08 1.84
CA GLY A 96 7.02 2.43 1.85
C GLY A 96 5.93 3.51 1.79
N TRP A 97 4.91 3.31 0.96
CA TRP A 97 3.74 4.21 0.92
C TRP A 97 2.98 4.25 2.25
N ALA A 98 2.80 3.10 2.91
CA ALA A 98 2.15 3.03 4.22
C ALA A 98 2.96 3.77 5.30
N LEU A 99 4.30 3.69 5.26
CA LEU A 99 5.18 4.47 6.14
C LEU A 99 5.15 5.97 5.85
N TRP A 100 4.95 6.38 4.60
CA TRP A 100 4.91 7.80 4.23
C TRP A 100 3.55 8.44 4.58
N LYS A 101 2.44 7.69 4.48
CA LYS A 101 1.09 8.18 4.82
C LYS A 101 0.79 8.18 6.32
N GLY A 102 1.44 7.32 7.11
CA GLY A 102 1.23 7.19 8.56
C GLY A 102 2.11 8.13 9.37
#